data_AF-A0A235J037-F1
#
_entry.id   AF-A0A235J037-F1
#
_cell.length_a   1.000
_cell.length_b   1.000
_cell.length_c   1.000
_cell.angle_alpha   90.00
_cell.angle_beta   90.00
_cell.angle_gamma   90.00
#
_symmetry.space_group_name_H-M   'P 1'
#
loop_
_entity.id
_entity.type
_entity.pdbx_description
1 polymer ?
#
loop_
_entity_poly.entity_id
_entity_poly.type
_entity_poly.pdbx_seq_one_letter_code
_entity_poly.pdbx_strand_id
1 'polypeptide(L)'
;MRCYCLGVTDKTRKILWGRSGNRCAICKCELIMDASPNDDESIVGDECHIVAREAGGPRGDLSFPVDQLDSFSNLILLCKIHHKLVDDQPNEYPVDQLQRIKEEHLGYVRRGLEIPIDWALSEIPEEPLGAGVVEKKIGTLWSNYANYPVAIEVVRFRGKLIAELIIYQDSLSPHFYELYQIDRDKYVIYYNYIHRADYGRARLIGANLDIDPDPPLTLKEVQIKFPELATEAGLSRTRFLEL
;
A
#
# COMPACT_ATOMS: atom_id res chain seq x y z
N MET A 1 0.23 -23.91 36.85
CA MET A 1 -0.02 -22.61 36.19
C MET A 1 0.60 -22.71 34.80
N ARG A 2 -0.19 -22.84 33.74
CA ARG A 2 0.34 -23.05 32.38
C ARG A 2 0.81 -21.70 31.83
N CYS A 3 2.12 -21.52 31.73
CA CYS A 3 2.73 -20.40 31.03
C CYS A 3 2.45 -20.60 29.54
N TYR A 4 1.51 -19.83 28.97
CA TYR A 4 1.33 -19.81 27.52
C TYR A 4 2.50 -19.01 26.93
N CYS A 5 3.52 -19.73 26.45
CA CYS A 5 4.57 -19.17 25.62
C CYS A 5 3.96 -18.75 24.29
N LEU A 6 3.42 -17.54 24.20
CA LEU A 6 3.12 -16.95 22.90
C LEU A 6 4.46 -16.65 22.23
N GLY A 7 4.72 -17.23 21.06
CA GLY A 7 5.87 -16.88 20.24
C GLY A 7 5.63 -15.56 19.51
N VAL A 8 6.65 -15.07 18.80
CA VAL A 8 6.51 -13.93 17.88
C VAL A 8 5.38 -14.21 16.88
N THR A 9 4.33 -13.38 16.93
CA THR A 9 3.16 -13.52 16.06
C THR A 9 3.51 -13.20 14.61
N ASP A 10 2.75 -13.74 13.66
CA ASP A 10 2.95 -13.45 12.22
C ASP A 10 2.80 -11.96 11.90
N LYS A 11 1.93 -11.25 12.62
CA LYS A 11 1.80 -9.79 12.49
C LYS A 11 3.10 -9.10 12.88
N THR A 12 3.67 -9.45 14.04
CA THR A 12 4.94 -8.89 14.49
C THR A 12 6.09 -9.24 13.53
N ARG A 13 6.17 -10.50 13.10
CA ARG A 13 7.14 -10.99 12.10
C ARG A 13 7.09 -10.17 10.82
N LYS A 14 5.91 -10.01 10.22
CA LYS A 14 5.72 -9.21 9.00
C LYS A 14 6.19 -7.76 9.20
N ILE A 15 5.86 -7.15 10.33
CA ILE A 15 6.30 -5.79 10.65
C ILE A 15 7.82 -5.73 10.79
N LEU A 16 8.43 -6.67 11.51
CA LEU A 16 9.87 -6.72 11.75
C LEU A 16 10.65 -6.90 10.44
N TRP A 17 10.32 -7.93 9.68
CA TRP A 17 10.98 -8.24 8.40
C TRP A 17 10.76 -7.15 7.36
N GLY A 18 9.53 -6.65 7.23
CA GLY A 18 9.21 -5.58 6.28
C GLY A 18 9.92 -4.27 6.59
N ARG A 19 9.96 -3.86 7.86
CA ARG A 19 10.66 -2.62 8.26
C ARG A 19 12.19 -2.73 8.23
N SER A 20 12.73 -3.94 8.37
CA SER A 20 14.17 -4.21 8.28
C SER A 20 14.63 -4.45 6.82
N GLY A 21 13.71 -4.48 5.85
CA GLY A 21 14.03 -4.55 4.43
C GLY A 21 14.80 -5.81 4.01
N ASN A 22 14.55 -6.95 4.67
CA ASN A 22 15.31 -8.20 4.46
C ASN A 22 16.84 -8.05 4.70
N ARG A 23 17.26 -7.12 5.55
CA ARG A 23 18.68 -6.87 5.85
C ARG A 23 18.98 -7.06 7.34
N CYS A 24 20.17 -7.58 7.62
CA CYS A 24 20.71 -7.63 8.98
C CYS A 24 20.86 -6.22 9.55
N ALA A 25 20.40 -5.99 10.78
CA ALA A 25 20.51 -4.66 11.40
C ALA A 25 21.95 -4.20 11.65
N ILE A 26 22.93 -5.11 11.68
CA ILE A 26 24.35 -4.78 11.84
C ILE A 26 25.05 -4.69 10.47
N CYS A 27 25.27 -5.82 9.80
CA CYS A 27 26.08 -5.85 8.58
C CYS A 27 25.33 -5.56 7.27
N LYS A 28 24.01 -5.37 7.33
CA LYS A 28 23.16 -5.14 6.16
C LYS A 28 23.20 -6.25 5.10
N CYS A 29 23.68 -7.46 5.43
CA CYS A 29 23.60 -8.59 4.50
C CYS A 29 22.13 -9.01 4.29
N GLU A 30 21.86 -9.67 3.17
CA GLU A 30 20.54 -10.27 2.91
C GLU A 30 20.25 -11.40 3.88
N LEU A 31 18.96 -11.59 4.21
CA LEU A 31 18.52 -12.58 5.20
C LEU A 31 17.63 -13.68 4.63
N ILE A 32 17.25 -13.56 3.36
CA ILE A 32 16.55 -14.59 2.58
C ILE A 32 17.40 -14.85 1.35
N MET A 33 17.86 -16.08 1.18
CA MET A 33 18.59 -16.53 0.00
C MET A 33 17.60 -17.09 -1.02
N ASP A 34 17.82 -16.79 -2.29
CA ASP A 34 17.01 -17.32 -3.39
C ASP A 34 17.03 -18.85 -3.41
N ALA A 35 15.96 -19.42 -3.96
CA ALA A 35 15.84 -20.84 -4.23
C ALA A 35 16.96 -21.32 -5.16
N SER A 36 17.39 -22.56 -4.94
CA SER A 36 18.25 -23.29 -5.87
C SER A 36 17.38 -24.10 -6.84
N PRO A 37 17.93 -24.65 -7.95
CA PRO A 37 17.18 -25.57 -8.79
C PRO A 37 16.59 -26.79 -8.07
N ASN A 38 17.09 -27.10 -6.86
CA ASN A 38 16.72 -28.28 -6.10
C ASN A 38 16.12 -27.96 -4.71
N ASP A 39 16.14 -26.70 -4.27
CA ASP A 39 15.78 -26.32 -2.90
C ASP A 39 15.02 -24.99 -2.89
N ASP A 40 14.06 -24.85 -1.98
CA ASP A 40 13.33 -23.60 -1.74
C ASP A 40 14.24 -22.51 -1.14
N GLU A 41 13.70 -21.30 -0.98
CA GLU A 41 14.39 -20.17 -0.37
C GLU A 41 14.86 -20.47 1.06
N SER A 42 16.06 -19.98 1.41
CA SER A 42 16.63 -20.19 2.74
C SER A 42 16.57 -18.93 3.59
N ILE A 43 15.98 -19.03 4.80
CA ILE A 43 15.96 -17.95 5.78
C ILE A 43 17.21 -18.05 6.67
N VAL A 44 18.13 -17.11 6.51
CA VAL A 44 19.40 -17.03 7.26
C VAL A 44 19.42 -15.89 8.29
N GLY A 45 18.27 -15.25 8.49
CA GLY A 45 18.02 -14.27 9.55
C GLY A 45 17.22 -14.84 10.73
N ASP A 46 17.44 -14.27 11.91
CA ASP A 46 16.74 -14.60 13.14
C ASP A 46 16.06 -13.37 13.74
N GLU A 47 14.92 -13.60 14.39
CA GLU A 47 14.14 -12.61 15.14
C GLU A 47 14.67 -12.57 16.58
N CYS A 48 15.60 -11.66 16.86
CA CYS A 48 16.35 -11.65 18.11
C CYS A 48 15.66 -10.76 19.15
N HIS A 49 15.53 -11.24 20.38
CA HIS A 49 15.09 -10.42 21.50
C HIS A 49 16.22 -9.50 21.97
N ILE A 50 15.90 -8.23 22.18
CA ILE A 50 16.81 -7.25 22.79
C ILE A 50 16.93 -7.55 24.29
N VAL A 51 15.81 -7.74 24.97
CA VAL A 51 15.71 -8.23 26.36
C VAL A 51 15.24 -9.68 26.33
N ALA A 52 16.05 -10.61 26.84
CA ALA A 52 15.71 -12.03 26.86
C ALA A 52 14.51 -12.34 27.78
N ARG A 53 13.76 -13.38 27.39
CA ARG A 53 12.60 -13.89 28.14
C ARG A 53 12.96 -14.47 29.50
N GLU A 54 14.11 -15.13 29.60
CA GLU A 54 14.55 -15.78 30.82
C GLU A 54 15.54 -14.89 31.58
N ALA A 55 15.44 -14.86 32.91
CA ALA A 55 16.36 -14.10 33.76
C ALA A 55 17.84 -14.49 33.57
N GLY A 56 18.10 -15.76 33.23
CA GLY A 56 19.44 -16.27 32.93
C GLY A 56 19.87 -16.08 31.46
N GLY A 57 18.98 -15.57 30.60
CA GLY A 57 19.27 -15.30 29.21
C GLY A 57 20.05 -13.99 29.01
N PRO A 58 20.59 -13.74 27.80
CA PRO A 58 21.30 -12.52 27.48
C PRO A 58 20.44 -11.27 27.78
N ARG A 59 20.92 -10.39 28.68
CA ARG A 59 20.19 -9.19 29.12
C ARG A 59 18.80 -9.48 29.71
N GLY A 60 18.59 -10.67 30.27
CA GLY A 60 17.30 -11.05 30.87
C GLY A 60 16.92 -10.13 32.03
N ASP A 61 15.67 -9.64 32.00
CA ASP A 61 15.13 -8.77 33.05
C ASP A 61 13.73 -9.25 33.45
N LEU A 62 13.59 -9.74 34.68
CA LEU A 62 12.32 -10.22 35.24
C LEU A 62 11.28 -9.11 35.44
N SER A 63 11.71 -7.84 35.46
CA SER A 63 10.81 -6.70 35.53
C SER A 63 10.24 -6.31 34.16
N PHE A 64 10.77 -6.87 33.06
CA PHE A 64 10.30 -6.58 31.72
C PHE A 64 8.89 -7.13 31.50
N PRO A 65 7.93 -6.33 30.98
CA PRO A 65 6.56 -6.77 30.79
C PRO A 65 6.46 -7.97 29.84
N VAL A 66 5.83 -9.06 30.32
CA VAL A 66 5.71 -10.32 29.57
C VAL A 66 4.97 -10.14 28.24
N ASP A 67 3.97 -9.25 28.22
CA ASP A 67 3.20 -8.89 27.02
C ASP A 67 4.02 -8.11 25.98
N GLN A 68 5.16 -7.55 26.37
CA GLN A 68 6.06 -6.81 25.48
C GLN A 68 7.25 -7.65 25.00
N LEU A 69 7.46 -8.86 25.52
CA LEU A 69 8.61 -9.69 25.15
C LEU A 69 8.68 -9.95 23.65
N ASP A 70 7.56 -10.35 23.04
CA ASP A 70 7.48 -10.66 21.61
C ASP A 70 6.94 -9.49 20.76
N SER A 71 7.01 -8.28 21.32
CA SER A 71 6.60 -7.07 20.62
C SER A 71 7.64 -6.63 19.61
N PHE A 72 7.20 -5.91 18.57
CA PHE A 72 8.11 -5.33 17.59
C PHE A 72 9.18 -4.47 18.28
N SER A 73 8.87 -3.73 19.35
CA SER A 73 9.84 -2.86 20.04
C SER A 73 10.99 -3.63 20.69
N ASN A 74 10.76 -4.83 21.21
CA ASN A 74 11.79 -5.68 21.82
C ASN A 74 12.53 -6.60 20.83
N LEU A 75 12.18 -6.60 19.54
CA LEU A 75 12.85 -7.45 18.55
C LEU A 75 13.80 -6.67 17.64
N ILE A 76 14.91 -7.29 17.25
CA ILE A 76 15.84 -6.81 16.21
C ILE A 76 16.12 -7.95 15.23
N LEU A 77 16.22 -7.63 13.94
CA LEU A 77 16.46 -8.63 12.89
C LEU A 77 17.95 -8.73 12.57
N LEU A 78 18.55 -9.91 12.76
CA LEU A 78 19.99 -10.14 12.58
C LEU A 78 20.25 -11.40 11.75
N CYS A 79 21.40 -11.46 11.06
CA CYS A 79 21.86 -12.75 10.52
C CYS A 79 22.36 -13.65 11.65
N LYS A 80 22.40 -14.98 11.42
CA LYS A 80 22.81 -15.97 12.43
C LYS A 80 24.16 -15.68 13.09
N ILE A 81 25.12 -15.10 12.36
CA ILE A 81 26.44 -14.71 12.90
C ILE A 81 26.28 -13.60 13.95
N HIS A 82 25.57 -12.52 13.60
CA HIS A 82 25.40 -11.38 14.50
C HIS A 82 24.45 -11.69 15.65
N HIS A 83 23.43 -12.54 15.43
CA HIS A 83 22.59 -13.03 16.51
C HIS A 83 23.43 -13.75 17.58
N LYS A 84 24.28 -14.70 17.16
CA LYS A 84 25.18 -15.39 18.09
C LYS A 84 26.13 -14.42 18.79
N LEU A 85 26.68 -13.45 18.06
CA LEU A 85 27.60 -12.46 18.61
C LEU A 85 26.96 -11.65 19.74
N VAL A 86 25.74 -11.12 19.53
CA VAL A 86 25.08 -10.28 20.54
C VAL A 86 24.64 -11.08 21.76
N ASP A 87 24.31 -12.36 21.60
CA ASP A 87 23.95 -13.24 22.71
C ASP A 87 25.17 -13.66 23.54
N ASP A 88 26.29 -13.96 22.89
CA ASP A 88 27.53 -14.36 23.56
C ASP A 88 28.25 -13.15 24.21
N GLN A 89 27.97 -11.92 23.77
CA GLN A 89 28.64 -10.69 24.24
C GLN A 89 27.65 -9.63 24.78
N PRO A 90 26.85 -9.93 25.81
CA PRO A 90 25.80 -9.03 26.28
C PRO A 90 26.30 -7.73 26.93
N ASN A 91 27.56 -7.69 27.38
CA ASN A 91 28.18 -6.47 27.92
C ASN A 91 28.62 -5.49 26.81
N GLU A 92 29.01 -6.01 25.64
CA GLU A 92 29.34 -5.21 24.45
C GLU A 92 28.08 -4.83 23.67
N TYR A 93 27.00 -5.60 23.81
CA TYR A 93 25.70 -5.32 23.22
C TYR A 93 24.62 -5.22 24.29
N PRO A 94 24.66 -4.18 25.14
CA PRO A 94 23.59 -3.89 26.09
C PRO A 94 22.30 -3.47 25.38
N VAL A 95 21.20 -3.44 26.14
CA VAL A 95 19.83 -3.15 25.65
C VAL A 95 19.77 -1.84 24.88
N ASP A 96 20.36 -0.77 25.42
CA ASP A 96 20.34 0.56 24.82
C ASP A 96 21.12 0.62 23.50
N GLN A 97 22.24 -0.11 23.39
CA GLN A 97 23.00 -0.21 22.15
C GLN A 97 22.24 -0.97 21.07
N LEU A 98 21.58 -2.09 21.41
CA LEU A 98 20.76 -2.82 20.44
C LEU A 98 19.54 -2.01 19.97
N GLN A 99 18.94 -1.22 20.86
CA GLN A 99 17.87 -0.27 20.49
C GLN A 99 18.38 0.78 19.50
N ARG A 100 19.56 1.37 19.73
CA ARG A 100 20.19 2.33 18.79
C ARG A 100 20.48 1.69 17.44
N ILE A 101 21.11 0.51 17.40
CA ILE A 101 21.42 -0.22 16.16
C ILE A 101 20.15 -0.45 15.35
N LYS A 102 19.07 -0.86 16.02
CA LYS A 102 17.77 -1.05 15.39
C LYS A 102 17.23 0.25 14.80
N GLU A 103 17.18 1.33 15.58
CA GLU A 103 16.67 2.63 15.12
C GLU A 103 17.44 3.16 13.91
N GLU A 104 18.77 3.11 13.97
CA GLU A 104 19.66 3.50 12.87
C GLU A 104 19.41 2.66 11.62
N HIS A 105 19.25 1.34 11.79
CA HIS A 105 18.95 0.44 10.68
C HIS A 105 17.59 0.72 10.04
N LEU A 106 16.55 0.91 10.83
CA LEU A 106 15.22 1.23 10.31
C LEU A 106 15.21 2.58 9.58
N GLY A 107 15.98 3.56 10.06
CA GLY A 107 16.20 4.82 9.37
C GLY A 107 16.95 4.64 8.05
N TYR A 108 17.97 3.78 8.01
CA TYR A 108 18.68 3.41 6.79
C TYR A 108 17.74 2.80 5.74
N VAL A 109 16.93 1.81 6.13
CA VAL A 109 15.98 1.16 5.22
C VAL A 109 14.97 2.15 4.69
N ARG A 110 14.39 2.99 5.57
CA ARG A 110 13.42 4.02 5.18
C ARG A 110 13.99 4.97 4.13
N ARG A 111 15.17 5.54 4.37
CA ARG A 111 15.84 6.43 3.42
C ARG A 111 16.17 5.76 2.10
N GLY A 112 16.52 4.47 2.12
CA GLY A 112 16.77 3.70 0.90
C GLY A 112 15.51 3.42 0.06
N LEU A 113 14.32 3.49 0.68
CA LEU A 113 13.03 3.29 0.02
C LEU A 113 12.32 4.61 -0.31
N GLU A 114 12.82 5.75 0.18
CA GLU A 114 12.36 7.07 -0.22
C GLU A 114 12.77 7.30 -1.68
N ILE A 115 11.83 7.10 -2.61
CA ILE A 115 11.99 7.50 -4.00
C ILE A 115 12.02 9.03 -4.02
N PRO A 116 13.06 9.69 -4.58
CA PRO A 116 12.97 11.10 -4.88
C PRO A 116 11.77 11.32 -5.79
N ILE A 117 10.78 12.10 -5.35
CA ILE A 117 9.56 12.38 -6.11
C ILE A 117 9.88 12.84 -7.55
N ASP A 118 11.04 13.48 -7.76
CA ASP A 118 11.56 13.86 -9.07
C ASP A 118 11.71 12.69 -10.06
N TRP A 119 12.17 11.52 -9.62
CA TRP A 119 12.38 10.38 -10.54
C TRP A 119 11.06 9.74 -10.96
N ALA A 120 10.09 9.65 -10.04
CA ALA A 120 8.76 9.13 -10.34
C ALA A 120 7.95 10.04 -11.28
N LEU A 121 8.25 11.34 -11.31
CA LEU A 121 7.64 12.30 -12.24
C LEU A 121 8.33 12.33 -13.61
N SER A 122 9.59 11.90 -13.71
CA SER A 122 10.37 11.92 -14.96
C SER A 122 10.02 10.80 -15.96
N GLU A 123 9.31 9.75 -15.50
CA GLU A 123 8.77 8.69 -16.37
C GLU A 123 7.26 8.80 -16.60
N ILE A 124 6.62 9.87 -16.13
CA ILE A 124 5.29 10.22 -16.63
C ILE A 124 5.52 10.71 -18.07
N PRO A 125 4.91 10.09 -19.09
CA PRO A 125 5.04 10.56 -20.46
C PRO A 125 4.71 12.06 -20.51
N GLU A 126 5.60 12.87 -21.08
CA GLU A 126 5.38 14.30 -21.35
C GLU A 126 4.27 14.56 -22.39
N GLU A 127 3.42 13.56 -22.69
CA GLU A 127 2.22 13.80 -23.48
C GLU A 127 1.11 14.33 -22.56
N PRO A 128 0.65 15.58 -22.76
CA PRO A 128 -0.46 16.10 -21.98
C PRO A 128 -1.69 15.21 -22.20
N LEU A 129 -2.42 14.87 -21.14
CA LEU A 129 -3.77 14.32 -21.27
C LEU A 129 -4.66 15.35 -21.98
N GLY A 130 -4.72 15.21 -23.30
CA GLY A 130 -5.54 15.94 -24.25
C GLY A 130 -5.87 15.03 -25.43
N ALA A 131 -7.16 14.95 -25.78
CA ALA A 131 -7.72 14.24 -26.94
C ALA A 131 -7.00 12.94 -27.37
N GLY A 132 -6.81 12.00 -26.44
CA GLY A 132 -6.20 10.70 -26.68
C GLY A 132 -7.23 9.55 -26.69
N VAL A 133 -6.84 8.39 -27.23
CA VAL A 133 -7.59 7.15 -27.00
C VAL A 133 -7.34 6.72 -25.56
N VAL A 134 -8.38 6.76 -24.73
CA VAL A 134 -8.41 6.31 -23.34
C VAL A 134 -8.82 4.85 -23.32
N GLU A 135 -8.10 4.03 -22.55
CA GLU A 135 -8.44 2.63 -22.27
C GLU A 135 -8.79 2.46 -20.79
N LYS A 136 -9.96 1.87 -20.49
CA LYS A 136 -10.41 1.61 -19.12
C LYS A 136 -10.90 0.18 -18.97
N LYS A 137 -10.50 -0.43 -17.85
CA LYS A 137 -11.02 -1.73 -17.40
C LYS A 137 -12.28 -1.53 -16.58
N ILE A 138 -13.38 -2.17 -16.99
CA ILE A 138 -14.66 -2.18 -16.28
C ILE A 138 -15.03 -3.60 -15.86
N GLY A 139 -16.05 -3.72 -15.01
CA GLY A 139 -16.47 -4.99 -14.42
C GLY A 139 -15.79 -5.25 -13.08
N THR A 140 -15.70 -6.52 -12.69
CA THR A 140 -15.03 -6.95 -11.45
C THR A 140 -13.54 -7.04 -11.71
N LEU A 141 -12.77 -6.09 -11.19
CA LEU A 141 -11.33 -5.97 -11.44
C LEU A 141 -10.52 -6.99 -10.64
N TRP A 142 -10.95 -7.23 -9.41
CA TRP A 142 -10.37 -8.22 -8.49
C TRP A 142 -11.40 -8.57 -7.42
N SER A 143 -11.29 -9.75 -6.83
CA SER A 143 -12.19 -10.23 -5.78
C SER A 143 -11.52 -11.33 -4.97
N ASN A 144 -11.64 -11.26 -3.64
CA ASN A 144 -11.26 -12.32 -2.71
C ASN A 144 -12.39 -13.35 -2.50
N TYR A 145 -13.57 -13.12 -3.07
CA TYR A 145 -14.74 -14.01 -2.95
C TYR A 145 -14.85 -14.96 -4.14
N ALA A 146 -14.92 -16.27 -3.85
CA ALA A 146 -15.09 -17.32 -4.87
C ALA A 146 -16.39 -17.20 -5.68
N ASN A 147 -17.45 -16.63 -5.08
CA ASN A 147 -18.75 -16.41 -5.73
C ASN A 147 -18.86 -15.06 -6.47
N TYR A 148 -17.79 -14.27 -6.51
CA TYR A 148 -17.74 -13.00 -7.24
C TYR A 148 -16.53 -13.01 -8.19
N PRO A 149 -16.63 -13.72 -9.33
CA PRO A 149 -15.49 -13.93 -10.20
C PRO A 149 -15.01 -12.62 -10.84
N VAL A 150 -13.70 -12.54 -11.06
CA VAL A 150 -13.09 -11.49 -11.87
C VAL A 150 -13.65 -11.58 -13.28
N ALA A 151 -14.20 -10.47 -13.76
CA ALA A 151 -14.83 -10.35 -15.06
C ALA A 151 -14.51 -8.95 -15.57
N ILE A 152 -13.47 -8.85 -16.39
CA ILE A 152 -12.91 -7.58 -16.87
C ILE A 152 -13.24 -7.42 -18.34
N GLU A 153 -13.80 -6.27 -18.66
CA GLU A 153 -13.94 -5.79 -20.03
C GLU A 153 -13.07 -4.54 -20.21
N VAL A 154 -12.48 -4.40 -21.41
CA VAL A 154 -11.66 -3.25 -21.77
C VAL A 154 -12.45 -2.37 -22.71
N VAL A 155 -12.72 -1.15 -22.24
CA VAL A 155 -13.41 -0.12 -23.00
C VAL A 155 -12.42 0.91 -23.50
N ARG A 156 -12.50 1.23 -24.80
CA ARG A 156 -11.69 2.27 -25.43
C ARG A 156 -12.59 3.39 -25.95
N PHE A 157 -12.23 4.65 -25.66
CA PHE A 157 -12.93 5.83 -26.15
C PHE A 157 -11.96 6.99 -26.36
N ARG A 158 -12.37 8.02 -27.08
CA ARG A 158 -11.58 9.26 -27.22
C ARG A 158 -12.05 10.28 -26.20
N GLY A 159 -11.13 10.87 -25.46
CA GLY A 159 -11.49 11.88 -24.47
C GLY A 159 -10.29 12.57 -23.84
N LYS A 160 -10.56 13.66 -23.13
CA LYS A 160 -9.61 14.39 -22.30
C LYS A 160 -10.05 14.25 -20.85
N LEU A 161 -9.16 13.77 -19.97
CA LEU A 161 -9.39 13.81 -18.53
C LEU A 161 -9.43 15.27 -18.07
N ILE A 162 -10.46 15.64 -17.31
CA ILE A 162 -10.64 17.00 -16.80
C ILE A 162 -10.81 17.08 -15.29
N ALA A 163 -11.04 15.96 -14.59
CA ALA A 163 -10.99 15.89 -13.13
C ALA A 163 -10.84 14.45 -12.63
N GLU A 164 -10.28 14.32 -11.42
CA GLU A 164 -10.22 13.08 -10.65
C GLU A 164 -10.70 13.38 -9.23
N LEU A 165 -11.45 12.46 -8.62
CA LEU A 165 -11.97 12.64 -7.26
C LEU A 165 -11.99 11.30 -6.52
N ILE A 166 -11.60 11.33 -5.25
CA ILE A 166 -11.69 10.17 -4.36
C ILE A 166 -12.64 10.51 -3.21
N ILE A 167 -13.69 9.69 -3.04
CA ILE A 167 -14.67 9.82 -1.96
C ILE A 167 -14.57 8.60 -1.05
N TYR A 168 -14.41 8.84 0.25
CA TYR A 168 -14.36 7.79 1.26
C TYR A 168 -15.72 7.67 1.95
N GLN A 169 -16.44 6.58 1.72
CA GLN A 169 -17.63 6.25 2.53
C GLN A 169 -17.22 5.70 3.90
N ASP A 170 -16.14 4.92 3.92
CA ASP A 170 -15.42 4.47 5.11
C ASP A 170 -13.93 4.25 4.74
N SER A 171 -13.10 3.88 5.72
CA SER A 171 -11.65 3.69 5.52
C SER A 171 -11.29 2.52 4.61
N LEU A 172 -12.23 1.61 4.31
CA LEU A 172 -12.00 0.39 3.54
C LEU A 172 -12.74 0.38 2.20
N SER A 173 -13.55 1.40 1.94
CA SER A 173 -14.42 1.48 0.76
C SER A 173 -14.27 2.81 0.02
N PRO A 174 -13.08 3.12 -0.52
CA PRO A 174 -12.88 4.30 -1.36
C PRO A 174 -13.57 4.15 -2.72
N HIS A 175 -14.08 5.28 -3.21
CA HIS A 175 -14.70 5.47 -4.51
C HIS A 175 -13.86 6.44 -5.33
N PHE A 176 -13.37 6.01 -6.47
CA PHE A 176 -12.52 6.75 -7.39
C PHE A 176 -13.34 7.15 -8.62
N TYR A 177 -13.30 8.43 -8.95
CA TYR A 177 -13.98 9.00 -10.10
C TYR A 177 -12.97 9.69 -11.00
N GLU A 178 -13.17 9.53 -12.30
CA GLU A 178 -12.45 10.27 -13.31
C GLU A 178 -13.46 10.82 -14.32
N LEU A 179 -13.40 12.13 -14.60
CA LEU A 179 -14.29 12.80 -15.55
C LEU A 179 -13.54 13.08 -16.85
N TYR A 180 -14.08 12.58 -17.95
CA TYR A 180 -13.57 12.80 -19.29
C TYR A 180 -14.52 13.68 -20.10
N GLN A 181 -13.98 14.70 -20.78
CA GLN A 181 -14.67 15.41 -21.85
C GLN A 181 -14.37 14.71 -23.18
N ILE A 182 -15.41 14.23 -23.85
CA ILE A 182 -15.28 13.51 -25.13
C ILE A 182 -15.71 14.37 -26.34
N ASP A 183 -16.49 15.42 -26.10
CA ASP A 183 -16.87 16.47 -27.04
C ASP A 183 -17.21 17.75 -26.25
N ARG A 184 -17.44 18.88 -26.93
CA ARG A 184 -17.69 20.21 -26.36
C ARG A 184 -18.60 20.19 -25.13
N ASP A 185 -19.70 19.45 -25.20
CA ASP A 185 -20.69 19.35 -24.11
C ASP A 185 -21.03 17.90 -23.73
N LYS A 186 -20.13 16.95 -24.04
CA LYS A 186 -20.32 15.52 -23.78
C LYS A 186 -19.25 14.97 -22.87
N TYR A 187 -19.68 14.23 -21.86
CA TYR A 187 -18.83 13.76 -20.79
C TYR A 187 -19.03 12.27 -20.52
N VAL A 188 -17.96 11.62 -20.07
CA VAL A 188 -17.92 10.23 -19.62
C VAL A 188 -17.31 10.20 -18.23
N ILE A 189 -17.87 9.42 -17.32
CA ILE A 189 -17.29 9.23 -15.99
C ILE A 189 -16.83 7.78 -15.85
N TYR A 190 -15.55 7.60 -15.55
CA TYR A 190 -15.06 6.32 -15.03
C TYR A 190 -15.24 6.32 -13.52
N TYR A 191 -15.86 5.25 -13.01
CA TYR A 191 -16.15 5.07 -11.59
C TYR A 191 -15.63 3.71 -11.16
N ASN A 192 -14.71 3.70 -10.21
CA ASN A 192 -14.17 2.49 -9.60
C ASN A 192 -14.40 2.57 -8.09
N TYR A 193 -14.96 1.52 -7.49
CA TYR A 193 -15.08 1.44 -6.05
C TYR A 193 -14.46 0.16 -5.52
N ILE A 194 -13.84 0.28 -4.35
CA ILE A 194 -13.41 -0.85 -3.54
C ILE A 194 -14.47 -1.07 -2.47
N HIS A 195 -14.87 -2.31 -2.25
CA HIS A 195 -15.78 -2.65 -1.16
C HIS A 195 -15.01 -3.38 -0.08
N ARG A 196 -14.75 -2.69 1.05
CA ARG A 196 -14.13 -3.26 2.25
C ARG A 196 -12.79 -3.98 2.04
N ALA A 197 -12.05 -3.59 1.02
CA ALA A 197 -10.86 -4.32 0.57
C ALA A 197 -11.09 -5.81 0.21
N ASP A 198 -12.33 -6.21 -0.08
CA ASP A 198 -12.68 -7.57 -0.49
C ASP A 198 -12.78 -7.73 -2.01
N TYR A 199 -13.30 -6.72 -2.70
CA TYR A 199 -13.36 -6.71 -4.17
C TYR A 199 -13.35 -5.28 -4.71
N GLY A 200 -12.91 -5.13 -5.96
CA GLY A 200 -12.93 -3.87 -6.70
C GLY A 200 -13.79 -3.98 -7.96
N ARG A 201 -14.64 -2.99 -8.19
CA ARG A 201 -15.50 -2.96 -9.37
C ARG A 201 -15.49 -1.60 -10.03
N ALA A 202 -15.36 -1.61 -11.35
CA ALA A 202 -15.36 -0.42 -12.17
C ALA A 202 -16.51 -0.39 -13.18
N ARG A 203 -16.96 0.81 -13.51
CA ARG A 203 -17.98 1.10 -14.50
C ARG A 203 -17.63 2.37 -15.26
N LEU A 204 -18.18 2.49 -16.45
CA LEU A 204 -18.12 3.71 -17.26
C LEU A 204 -19.55 4.22 -17.41
N ILE A 205 -19.78 5.50 -17.11
CA ILE A 205 -21.08 6.17 -17.15
C ILE A 205 -21.07 7.14 -18.32
N GLY A 206 -22.11 7.10 -19.15
CA GLY A 206 -22.21 7.89 -20.37
C GLY A 206 -21.35 7.39 -21.53
N ALA A 207 -20.89 6.14 -21.51
CA ALA A 207 -20.14 5.55 -22.62
C ALA A 207 -21.06 4.68 -23.47
N ASN A 208 -21.34 5.16 -24.68
CA ASN A 208 -22.10 4.43 -25.67
C ASN A 208 -21.14 3.49 -26.41
N LEU A 209 -21.17 2.19 -26.09
CA LEU A 209 -20.50 1.16 -26.86
C LEU A 209 -21.54 0.11 -27.27
N ASP A 210 -22.22 0.44 -28.37
CA ASP A 210 -22.98 -0.44 -29.27
C ASP A 210 -24.10 -1.33 -28.72
N ILE A 211 -24.42 -1.35 -27.42
CA ILE A 211 -25.49 -2.19 -26.85
C ILE A 211 -26.23 -1.48 -25.67
N ASP A 212 -27.21 -0.61 -25.97
CA ASP A 212 -28.20 0.04 -25.06
C ASP A 212 -27.68 1.26 -24.20
N PRO A 213 -28.54 2.22 -23.74
CA PRO A 213 -28.41 3.63 -24.07
C PRO A 213 -27.99 4.43 -22.84
N ASP A 214 -26.70 4.41 -22.47
CA ASP A 214 -26.18 5.47 -21.60
C ASP A 214 -25.45 6.50 -22.48
N PRO A 215 -26.19 7.45 -23.09
CA PRO A 215 -25.58 8.46 -23.93
C PRO A 215 -24.58 9.28 -23.10
N PRO A 216 -23.55 9.85 -23.75
CA PRO A 216 -22.63 10.73 -23.05
C PRO A 216 -23.36 11.83 -22.31
N LEU A 217 -22.95 12.00 -21.05
CA LEU A 217 -23.55 12.90 -20.09
C LEU A 217 -23.46 14.33 -20.63
N THR A 218 -24.52 15.09 -20.45
CA THR A 218 -24.49 16.54 -20.66
C THR A 218 -23.82 17.24 -19.47
N LEU A 219 -23.33 18.47 -19.67
CA LEU A 219 -22.83 19.32 -18.58
C LEU A 219 -23.82 19.41 -17.41
N LYS A 220 -25.11 19.57 -17.71
CA LYS A 220 -26.18 19.65 -16.71
C LYS A 220 -26.29 18.36 -15.90
N GLU A 221 -26.14 17.20 -16.52
CA GLU A 221 -26.18 15.92 -15.82
C GLU A 221 -24.97 15.70 -14.94
N VAL A 222 -23.77 16.07 -15.40
CA VAL A 222 -22.55 16.04 -14.56
C VAL A 222 -22.74 16.94 -13.33
N GLN A 223 -23.19 18.19 -13.53
CA GLN A 223 -23.45 19.14 -12.44
C GLN A 223 -24.50 18.67 -11.43
N ILE A 224 -25.55 17.96 -11.88
CA ILE A 224 -26.66 17.52 -11.01
C ILE A 224 -26.33 16.19 -10.33
N LYS A 225 -25.81 15.21 -11.06
CA LYS A 225 -25.59 13.84 -10.57
C LYS A 225 -24.25 13.70 -9.84
N PHE A 226 -23.25 14.52 -10.18
CA PHE A 226 -21.88 14.46 -9.65
C PHE A 226 -21.34 15.86 -9.31
N PRO A 227 -21.98 16.61 -8.39
CA PRO A 227 -21.67 18.02 -8.12
C PRO A 227 -20.25 18.27 -7.60
N GLU A 228 -19.70 17.34 -6.81
CA GLU A 228 -18.33 17.42 -6.29
C GLU A 228 -17.30 17.27 -7.42
N LEU A 229 -17.50 16.29 -8.29
CA LEU A 229 -16.67 16.06 -9.47
C LEU A 229 -16.78 17.22 -10.48
N ALA A 230 -17.97 17.79 -10.65
CA ALA A 230 -18.17 18.98 -11.46
C ALA A 230 -17.45 20.21 -10.88
N THR A 231 -17.40 20.33 -9.55
CA THR A 231 -16.68 21.42 -8.87
C THR A 231 -15.17 21.27 -9.06
N GLU A 232 -14.64 20.06 -8.87
CA GLU A 232 -13.23 19.73 -9.10
C GLU A 232 -12.81 20.04 -10.55
N ALA A 233 -13.68 19.74 -11.52
CA ALA A 233 -13.44 20.03 -12.93
C ALA A 233 -13.57 21.52 -13.32
N GLY A 234 -13.88 22.41 -12.37
CA GLY A 234 -14.18 23.83 -12.68
C GLY A 234 -15.46 24.03 -13.50
N LEU A 235 -16.35 23.03 -13.53
CA LEU A 235 -17.61 23.02 -14.26
C LEU A 235 -18.82 23.43 -13.41
N SER A 236 -18.61 23.96 -12.21
CA SER A 236 -19.68 24.45 -11.34
C SER A 236 -20.37 25.68 -11.96
N ARG A 237 -21.67 25.88 -11.66
CA ARG A 237 -22.40 27.06 -12.17
C ARG A 237 -21.68 28.32 -11.74
N THR A 238 -21.11 29.06 -12.69
CA THR A 238 -20.78 30.46 -12.50
C THR A 238 -22.10 31.14 -12.14
N ARG A 239 -22.24 31.65 -10.91
CA ARG A 239 -23.29 32.63 -10.62
C ARG A 239 -23.06 33.76 -11.61
N PHE A 240 -24.00 33.95 -12.54
CA PHE A 240 -24.10 35.22 -13.24
C PHE A 240 -24.18 36.29 -12.15
N LEU A 241 -23.26 37.25 -12.20
CA LEU A 241 -23.41 38.50 -11.47
C LEU A 241 -24.75 39.07 -11.94
N GLU A 242 -25.73 39.10 -11.03
CA GLU A 242 -26.91 39.95 -11.21
C GLU A 242 -26.39 41.38 -11.31
N LEU A 243 -26.57 41.99 -12.48
CA LEU A 243 -26.47 43.44 -12.70
C LEU A 243 -27.80 44.10 -12.31
#